data_AF-A0A4U0X483-F1
#
_entry.id   AF-A0A4U0X483-F1
#
_cell.length_a   1.000
_cell.length_b   1.000
_cell.length_c   1.000
_cell.angle_alpha   90.00
_cell.angle_beta   90.00
_cell.angle_gamma   90.00
#
_symmetry.space_group_name_H-M   'P 1'
#
loop_
_entity.id
_entity.type
_entity.pdbx_description
1 polymer ?
#
loop_
_entity_poly.entity_id
_entity_poly.type
_entity_poly.pdbx_seq_one_letter_code
_entity_poly.pdbx_strand_id
1 'polypeptide(L)'
;MFLSRLAMRFHTITNAALTGDYNAFESEFFALGYSKNGRLRAYIHAVNTQFSDNMRDQGQKLSVATHTADAIEDASDLEGLMEDSEHLDQIQVTEVKFKAWIKKVYSTSRGRELPGNYNHVLLAELFHFQSRRWKDMASKHLGAVHSQLESFIQTLAQHVTQDERISMEIADKVAQHLSGQMSRASAELEVLIEDERQQPITYNHYYTDNVQRARQGDSQDLISTVIQDAADNDYGGALHISNNGIDMQRLIKALQRRVIIDMDEQACAEARAGLDAYYKASQLSLPGGKEEFRRQRVQAGD
;
A
#
# COMPACT_ATOMS: atom_id res chain seq x y z
N MET A 1 1.68 -22.82 -48.61
CA MET A 1 1.03 -22.58 -47.31
C MET A 1 1.89 -23.06 -46.12
N PHE A 2 3.11 -22.54 -45.97
CA PHE A 2 3.99 -22.87 -44.83
C PHE A 2 3.92 -21.76 -43.77
N LEU A 3 4.19 -20.52 -44.18
CA LEU A 3 4.10 -19.32 -43.32
C LEU A 3 2.74 -19.14 -42.65
N SER A 4 1.63 -19.38 -43.37
CA SER A 4 0.28 -19.26 -42.78
C SER A 4 0.01 -20.28 -41.66
N ARG A 5 0.56 -21.50 -41.78
CA ARG A 5 0.44 -22.52 -40.72
C ARG A 5 1.28 -22.14 -39.51
N LEU A 6 2.48 -21.62 -39.75
CA LEU A 6 3.38 -21.13 -38.71
C LEU A 6 2.76 -19.96 -37.93
N ALA A 7 2.21 -18.97 -38.64
CA ALA A 7 1.51 -17.84 -38.03
C ALA A 7 0.29 -18.30 -37.22
N MET A 8 -0.49 -19.25 -37.73
CA MET A 8 -1.65 -19.79 -37.03
C MET A 8 -1.25 -20.54 -35.75
N ARG A 9 -0.19 -21.37 -35.79
CA ARG A 9 0.33 -22.05 -34.59
C ARG A 9 0.80 -21.04 -33.54
N PHE A 10 1.62 -20.07 -33.94
CA PHE A 10 2.10 -19.01 -33.05
C PHE A 10 0.93 -18.26 -32.40
N HIS A 11 -0.08 -17.89 -33.18
CA HIS A 11 -1.27 -17.20 -32.68
C HIS A 11 -2.07 -18.06 -31.70
N THR A 12 -2.36 -19.33 -32.02
CA THR A 12 -3.14 -20.22 -31.16
C THR A 12 -2.48 -20.46 -29.82
N ILE A 13 -1.17 -20.73 -29.80
CA ILE A 13 -0.41 -20.97 -28.55
C ILE A 13 -0.32 -19.68 -27.74
N THR A 14 -0.07 -18.53 -28.39
CA THR A 14 -0.08 -17.23 -27.70
C THR A 14 -1.44 -16.97 -27.05
N ASN A 15 -2.53 -17.21 -27.77
CA ASN A 15 -3.88 -17.01 -27.24
C ASN A 15 -4.16 -17.95 -26.06
N ALA A 16 -3.81 -19.23 -26.16
CA ALA A 16 -3.90 -20.19 -25.05
C ALA A 16 -3.08 -19.74 -23.82
N ALA A 17 -1.88 -19.20 -24.03
CA ALA A 17 -1.04 -18.68 -22.95
C ALA A 17 -1.65 -17.46 -22.25
N LEU A 18 -2.32 -16.58 -23.01
CA LEU A 18 -2.97 -15.36 -22.52
C LEU A 18 -4.30 -15.63 -21.82
N THR A 19 -5.10 -16.58 -22.32
CA THR A 19 -6.37 -16.99 -21.70
C THR A 19 -6.18 -17.95 -20.53
N GLY A 20 -5.02 -18.63 -20.47
CA GLY A 20 -4.72 -19.63 -19.45
C GLY A 20 -5.25 -21.03 -19.77
N ASP A 21 -5.63 -21.29 -21.02
CA ASP A 21 -6.09 -22.60 -21.47
C ASP A 21 -4.92 -23.49 -21.91
N TYR A 22 -4.21 -24.05 -20.93
CA TYR A 22 -2.98 -24.82 -21.15
C TYR A 22 -3.20 -26.27 -21.62
N ASN A 23 -4.44 -26.75 -21.59
CA ASN A 23 -4.80 -28.11 -22.01
C ASN A 23 -5.26 -28.16 -23.48
N ALA A 24 -5.26 -27.02 -24.17
CA ALA A 24 -5.65 -26.90 -25.55
C ALA A 24 -4.54 -27.38 -26.52
N PHE A 25 -4.60 -26.89 -27.75
CA PHE A 25 -3.65 -27.16 -28.82
C PHE A 25 -2.19 -27.04 -28.36
N GLU A 26 -1.38 -28.05 -28.69
CA GLU A 26 0.06 -28.14 -28.34
C GLU A 26 0.34 -28.02 -26.82
N SER A 27 -0.41 -28.75 -26.01
CA SER A 27 -0.27 -28.80 -24.54
C SER A 27 1.15 -29.17 -24.05
N GLU A 28 1.95 -29.84 -24.88
CA GLU A 28 3.35 -30.14 -24.61
C GLU A 28 4.20 -28.88 -24.38
N PHE A 29 3.88 -27.78 -25.07
CA PHE A 29 4.54 -26.49 -24.89
C PHE A 29 4.36 -25.95 -23.47
N PHE A 30 3.19 -26.19 -22.86
CA PHE A 30 2.84 -25.73 -21.51
C PHE A 30 3.21 -26.73 -20.40
N ALA A 31 3.84 -27.86 -20.75
CA ALA A 31 4.32 -28.82 -19.78
C ALA A 31 5.49 -28.22 -18.96
N LEU A 32 5.45 -28.40 -17.64
CA LEU A 32 6.37 -27.79 -16.67
C LEU A 32 7.86 -28.14 -16.88
N GLY A 33 8.16 -29.15 -17.72
CA GLY A 33 9.53 -29.54 -18.08
C GLY A 33 10.02 -29.04 -19.45
N TYR A 34 9.12 -28.57 -20.33
CA TYR A 34 9.48 -28.10 -21.68
C TYR A 34 9.73 -26.60 -21.70
N SER A 35 8.84 -25.85 -21.06
CA SER A 35 8.92 -24.40 -20.98
C SER A 35 8.68 -23.98 -19.53
N LYS A 36 9.77 -23.61 -18.82
CA LYS A 36 9.66 -23.05 -17.46
C LYS A 36 8.71 -21.83 -17.41
N ASN A 37 8.54 -21.17 -18.56
CA ASN A 37 7.84 -19.90 -18.71
C ASN A 37 6.59 -19.98 -19.60
N GLY A 38 6.16 -21.18 -20.00
CA GLY A 38 5.09 -21.34 -21.01
C GLY A 38 3.71 -20.92 -20.51
N ARG A 39 3.46 -21.03 -19.20
CA ARG A 39 2.19 -20.65 -18.59
C ARG A 39 2.16 -19.16 -18.24
N LEU A 40 2.18 -18.32 -19.26
CA LEU A 40 2.30 -16.86 -19.14
C LEU A 40 1.26 -16.26 -18.19
N ARG A 41 -0.03 -16.54 -18.38
CA ARG A 41 -1.09 -16.01 -17.49
C ARG A 41 -0.90 -16.36 -16.01
N ALA A 42 -0.52 -17.60 -15.70
CA ALA A 42 -0.26 -18.02 -14.32
C ALA A 42 0.93 -17.26 -13.70
N TYR A 43 2.00 -17.06 -14.48
CA TYR A 43 3.13 -16.24 -14.05
C TYR A 43 2.71 -14.79 -13.78
N ILE A 44 1.96 -14.16 -14.69
CA ILE A 44 1.50 -12.77 -14.51
C ILE A 44 0.62 -12.66 -13.26
N HIS A 45 -0.26 -13.63 -12.99
CA HIS A 45 -1.00 -13.66 -11.73
C HIS A 45 -0.08 -13.72 -10.51
N ALA A 46 0.94 -14.58 -10.51
CA ALA A 46 1.88 -14.68 -9.40
C ALA A 46 2.65 -13.37 -9.16
N VAL A 47 3.14 -12.73 -10.23
CA VAL A 47 3.88 -11.46 -10.13
C VAL A 47 2.96 -10.29 -9.73
N ASN A 48 1.70 -10.28 -10.16
CA ASN A 48 0.71 -9.30 -9.71
C ASN A 48 0.40 -9.46 -8.21
N THR A 49 0.23 -10.70 -7.74
CA THR A 49 0.02 -10.98 -6.31
C THR A 49 1.23 -10.52 -5.50
N GLN A 50 2.44 -10.88 -5.92
CA GLN A 50 3.67 -10.44 -5.25
C GLN A 50 3.80 -8.92 -5.22
N PHE A 51 3.45 -8.23 -6.32
CA PHE A 51 3.45 -6.77 -6.35
C PHE A 51 2.43 -6.17 -5.38
N SER A 52 1.21 -6.72 -5.33
CA SER A 52 0.18 -6.29 -4.39
C SER A 52 0.62 -6.49 -2.93
N ASP A 53 1.20 -7.64 -2.60
CA ASP A 53 1.69 -7.95 -1.26
C ASP A 53 2.85 -7.02 -0.88
N ASN A 54 3.80 -6.81 -1.80
CA ASN A 54 4.90 -5.87 -1.58
C ASN A 54 4.38 -4.44 -1.37
N MET A 55 3.47 -3.94 -2.21
CA MET A 55 2.86 -2.61 -2.05
C MET A 55 2.13 -2.46 -0.72
N ARG A 56 1.58 -3.56 -0.21
CA ARG A 56 0.89 -3.57 1.07
C ARG A 56 1.85 -3.48 2.25
N ASP A 57 2.85 -4.36 2.28
CA ASP A 57 3.72 -4.55 3.45
C ASP A 57 4.91 -3.58 3.43
N GLN A 58 5.37 -3.23 2.22
CA GLN A 58 6.56 -2.43 1.97
C GLN A 58 6.26 -1.17 1.14
N GLY A 59 5.00 -0.82 0.88
CA GLY A 59 4.72 0.40 0.12
C GLY A 59 5.04 1.69 0.90
N GLN A 60 4.95 1.65 2.24
CA GLN A 60 5.23 2.80 3.10
C GLN A 60 6.75 2.98 3.23
N LYS A 61 7.22 4.23 3.19
CA LYS A 61 8.63 4.55 3.47
C LYS A 61 8.96 4.37 4.95
N LEU A 62 8.10 4.84 5.85
CA LEU A 62 8.20 4.64 7.29
C LEU A 62 7.21 3.58 7.75
N SER A 63 7.71 2.54 8.39
CA SER A 63 6.91 1.48 9.02
C SER A 63 7.16 1.49 10.52
N VAL A 64 6.09 1.37 11.31
CA VAL A 64 6.19 1.30 12.77
C VAL A 64 6.50 -0.14 13.20
N ALA A 65 7.66 -0.35 13.81
CA ALA A 65 8.07 -1.66 14.32
C ALA A 65 7.56 -1.91 15.75
N THR A 66 6.99 -3.10 15.99
CA THR A 66 6.46 -3.53 17.30
C THR A 66 7.48 -4.26 18.19
N HIS A 67 8.60 -4.76 17.63
CA HIS A 67 9.66 -5.46 18.36
C HIS A 67 11.03 -5.00 17.84
N THR A 68 11.92 -4.51 18.71
CA THR A 68 13.08 -3.70 18.31
C THR A 68 14.43 -4.34 18.62
N ALA A 69 15.22 -4.55 17.56
CA ALA A 69 16.69 -4.52 17.59
C ALA A 69 17.23 -3.56 16.49
N ASP A 70 16.52 -3.42 15.36
CA ASP A 70 16.95 -2.64 14.20
C ASP A 70 16.12 -1.36 13.95
N ALA A 71 15.19 -1.00 14.83
CA ALA A 71 14.40 0.23 14.67
C ALA A 71 15.26 1.45 15.03
N ILE A 72 15.11 2.54 14.27
CA ILE A 72 15.86 3.77 14.54
C ILE A 72 15.36 4.41 15.84
N GLU A 73 16.24 4.47 16.83
CA GLU A 73 15.97 5.05 18.15
C GLU A 73 16.45 6.51 18.29
N ASP A 74 17.43 6.96 17.49
CA ASP A 74 17.95 8.34 17.55
C ASP A 74 17.18 9.29 16.60
N ALA A 75 17.00 10.55 17.01
CA ALA A 75 16.20 11.54 16.28
C ALA A 75 16.99 12.15 15.11
N SER A 76 18.30 12.34 15.30
CA SER A 76 19.21 12.84 14.27
C SER A 76 19.24 11.93 13.04
N ASP A 77 19.16 10.62 13.28
CA ASP A 77 19.28 9.61 12.24
C ASP A 77 18.05 9.60 11.33
N LEU A 78 16.85 9.83 11.90
CA LEU A 78 15.64 9.97 11.12
C LEU A 78 15.65 11.26 10.27
N GLU A 79 16.22 12.34 10.80
CA GLU A 79 16.31 13.63 10.11
C GLU A 79 17.16 13.53 8.84
N GLY A 80 18.34 12.91 8.93
CA GLY A 80 19.21 12.68 7.77
C GLY A 80 18.53 11.79 6.71
N LEU A 81 17.78 10.77 7.12
CA LEU A 81 17.07 9.86 6.20
C LEU A 81 15.82 10.47 5.55
N MET A 82 15.23 11.50 6.17
CA MET A 82 14.13 12.26 5.59
C MET A 82 14.60 13.21 4.49
N GLU A 83 15.79 13.80 4.69
CA GLU A 83 16.46 14.66 3.72
C GLU A 83 17.04 13.85 2.55
N ASP A 84 17.40 12.59 2.81
CA ASP A 84 17.86 11.67 1.77
C ASP A 84 16.68 11.21 0.87
N SER A 85 16.58 11.89 -0.28
CA SER A 85 15.60 11.58 -1.32
C SER A 85 15.95 10.34 -2.15
N GLU A 86 17.17 9.79 -2.03
CA GLU A 86 17.65 8.68 -2.86
C GLU A 86 17.48 7.31 -2.17
N HIS A 87 17.39 7.27 -0.84
CA HIS A 87 17.08 6.03 -0.13
C HIS A 87 15.63 5.57 -0.37
N LEU A 88 15.50 4.47 -1.11
CA LEU A 88 14.25 3.82 -1.53
C LEU A 88 13.86 2.59 -0.67
N ASP A 89 14.60 2.33 0.40
CA ASP A 89 14.31 1.21 1.31
C ASP A 89 13.26 1.58 2.37
N GLN A 90 12.65 0.55 2.97
CA GLN A 90 11.75 0.75 4.10
C GLN A 90 12.56 1.11 5.32
N ILE A 91 12.13 2.14 6.04
CA ILE A 91 12.74 2.54 7.29
C ILE A 91 11.80 2.13 8.41
N GLN A 92 12.31 1.28 9.31
CA GLN A 92 11.60 0.87 10.50
C GLN A 92 11.83 1.89 11.62
N VAL A 93 10.76 2.44 12.16
CA VAL A 93 10.79 3.47 13.20
C VAL A 93 9.97 3.05 14.40
N THR A 94 10.33 3.56 15.57
CA THR A 94 9.50 3.39 16.77
C THR A 94 8.25 4.28 16.69
N GLU A 95 7.20 3.88 17.42
CA GLU A 95 5.96 4.65 17.53
C GLU A 95 6.20 6.10 17.99
N VAL A 96 7.15 6.30 18.92
CA VAL A 96 7.53 7.61 19.44
C VAL A 96 8.12 8.49 18.33
N LYS A 97 9.01 7.92 17.50
CA LYS A 97 9.62 8.65 16.38
C LYS A 97 8.63 8.97 15.28
N PHE A 98 7.72 8.04 14.98
CA PHE A 98 6.68 8.29 13.99
C PHE A 98 5.79 9.46 14.40
N LYS A 99 5.39 9.54 15.68
CA LYS A 99 4.67 10.70 16.22
C LYS A 99 5.51 11.99 16.17
N ALA A 100 6.79 11.91 16.53
CA ALA A 100 7.69 13.07 16.47
C ALA A 100 7.86 13.60 15.03
N TRP A 101 7.93 12.70 14.05
CA TRP A 101 7.94 13.04 12.63
C TRP A 101 6.67 13.79 12.22
N ILE A 102 5.48 13.27 12.54
CA ILE A 102 4.22 13.96 12.24
C ILE A 102 4.18 15.34 12.90
N LYS A 103 4.60 15.44 14.18
CA LYS A 103 4.64 16.72 14.91
C LYS A 103 5.59 17.73 14.26
N LYS A 104 6.73 17.27 13.73
CA LYS A 104 7.67 18.09 12.96
C LYS A 104 7.04 18.59 11.66
N VAL A 105 6.43 17.71 10.87
CA VAL A 105 5.76 18.11 9.63
C VAL A 105 4.58 19.05 9.92
N TYR A 106 3.82 18.80 10.98
CA TYR A 106 2.74 19.68 11.42
C TYR A 106 3.27 21.08 11.79
N SER A 107 4.38 21.18 12.53
CA SER A 107 4.92 22.50 12.91
C SER A 107 5.48 23.28 11.73
N THR A 108 6.00 22.61 10.69
CA THR A 108 6.52 23.26 9.48
C THR A 108 5.44 23.59 8.45
N SER A 109 4.40 22.77 8.35
CA SER A 109 3.28 22.97 7.41
C SER A 109 2.16 23.84 7.99
N ARG A 110 2.29 24.26 9.27
CA ARG A 110 1.27 25.02 9.97
C ARG A 110 0.98 26.36 9.29
N GLY A 111 -0.27 26.55 8.90
CA GLY A 111 -0.75 27.73 8.20
C GLY A 111 -1.68 28.59 9.05
N ARG A 112 -2.93 28.72 8.57
CA ARG A 112 -3.96 29.61 9.15
C ARG A 112 -5.03 28.84 9.93
N GLU A 113 -4.85 27.54 10.11
CA GLU A 113 -5.75 26.66 10.83
C GLU A 113 -5.80 26.99 12.33
N LEU A 114 -6.98 26.76 12.92
CA LEU A 114 -7.19 26.91 14.35
C LEU A 114 -6.48 25.77 15.09
N PRO A 115 -5.93 26.02 16.31
CA PRO A 115 -5.36 24.97 17.15
C PRO A 115 -6.31 23.78 17.27
N GLY A 116 -5.77 22.56 17.24
CA GLY A 116 -6.58 21.32 17.31
C GLY A 116 -7.01 20.78 15.96
N ASN A 117 -6.81 21.53 14.87
CA ASN A 117 -7.11 21.08 13.51
C ASN A 117 -5.82 20.92 12.71
N TYR A 118 -5.84 20.03 11.73
CA TYR A 118 -4.77 19.93 10.74
C TYR A 118 -5.24 20.39 9.36
N ASN A 119 -4.30 20.87 8.55
CA ASN A 119 -4.54 21.33 7.20
C ASN A 119 -4.38 20.19 6.17
N HIS A 120 -5.06 20.27 5.03
CA HIS A 120 -4.91 19.31 3.91
C HIS A 120 -3.45 19.23 3.40
N VAL A 121 -2.70 20.33 3.51
CA VAL A 121 -1.27 20.38 3.19
C VAL A 121 -0.46 19.39 4.03
N LEU A 122 -0.73 19.27 5.34
CA LEU A 122 -0.06 18.30 6.20
C LEU A 122 -0.31 16.87 5.70
N LEU A 123 -1.57 16.53 5.42
CA LEU A 123 -1.92 15.19 4.95
C LEU A 123 -1.22 14.85 3.62
N ALA A 124 -1.15 15.81 2.70
CA ALA A 124 -0.43 15.67 1.44
C ALA A 124 1.08 15.42 1.65
N GLU A 125 1.74 16.23 2.48
CA GLU A 125 3.17 16.06 2.76
C GLU A 125 3.49 14.70 3.39
N LEU A 126 2.69 14.27 4.37
CA LEU A 126 2.84 12.95 5.00
C LEU A 126 2.64 11.82 3.97
N PHE A 127 1.60 11.92 3.13
CA PHE A 127 1.31 10.90 2.13
C PHE A 127 2.40 10.82 1.06
N HIS A 128 2.84 11.95 0.51
CA HIS A 128 3.91 11.98 -0.50
C HIS A 128 5.22 11.44 0.03
N PHE A 129 5.54 11.67 1.31
CA PHE A 129 6.71 11.04 1.93
C PHE A 129 6.55 9.52 2.00
N GLN A 130 5.36 9.05 2.42
CA GLN A 130 5.09 7.62 2.54
C GLN A 130 5.06 6.89 1.19
N SER A 131 4.60 7.53 0.12
CA SER A 131 4.46 6.92 -1.21
C SER A 131 5.72 6.99 -2.09
N ARG A 132 6.84 7.55 -1.60
CA ARG A 132 8.09 7.71 -2.40
C ARG A 132 8.60 6.41 -3.05
N ARG A 133 8.32 5.26 -2.45
CA ARG A 133 8.78 3.94 -2.93
C ARG A 133 7.94 3.36 -4.07
N TRP A 134 6.72 3.86 -4.27
CA TRP A 134 5.75 3.26 -5.19
C TRP A 134 6.25 3.22 -6.62
N LYS A 135 6.94 4.27 -7.08
CA LYS A 135 7.51 4.35 -8.43
C LYS A 135 8.52 3.23 -8.69
N ASP A 136 9.46 3.02 -7.78
CA ASP A 136 10.50 1.99 -7.93
C ASP A 136 9.87 0.58 -7.90
N MET A 137 8.94 0.35 -6.98
CA MET A 137 8.24 -0.93 -6.87
C MET A 137 7.44 -1.26 -8.13
N ALA A 138 6.70 -0.29 -8.65
CA ALA A 138 5.95 -0.44 -9.90
C ALA A 138 6.88 -0.61 -11.11
N SER A 139 8.01 0.10 -11.16
CA SER A 139 8.99 -0.04 -12.24
C SER A 139 9.62 -1.44 -12.25
N LYS A 140 9.98 -1.98 -11.08
CA LYS A 140 10.47 -3.36 -10.92
C LYS A 140 9.44 -4.38 -11.37
N HIS A 141 8.16 -4.16 -11.03
CA HIS A 141 7.05 -5.01 -11.48
C HIS A 141 6.91 -5.00 -13.01
N LEU A 142 6.91 -3.83 -13.65
CA LEU A 142 6.87 -3.72 -15.11
C LEU A 142 8.05 -4.43 -15.76
N GLY A 143 9.26 -4.28 -15.20
CA GLY A 143 10.46 -4.97 -15.67
C GLY A 143 10.32 -6.50 -15.61
N ALA A 144 9.82 -7.05 -14.49
CA ALA A 144 9.60 -8.48 -14.34
C ALA A 144 8.60 -9.03 -15.37
N VAL A 145 7.50 -8.32 -15.61
CA VAL A 145 6.50 -8.67 -16.63
C VAL A 145 7.12 -8.63 -18.03
N HIS A 146 7.89 -7.58 -18.35
CA HIS A 146 8.53 -7.44 -19.66
C HIS A 146 9.53 -8.57 -19.94
N SER A 147 10.44 -8.84 -19.00
CA SER A 147 11.42 -9.92 -19.15
C SER A 147 10.77 -11.29 -19.34
N GLN A 148 9.64 -11.55 -18.67
CA GLN A 148 8.90 -12.79 -18.88
C GLN A 148 8.31 -12.86 -20.29
N LEU A 149 7.74 -11.77 -20.79
CA LEU A 149 7.17 -11.73 -22.14
C LEU A 149 8.25 -12.00 -23.19
N GLU A 150 9.43 -11.38 -23.07
CA GLU A 150 10.56 -11.65 -23.97
C GLU A 150 10.98 -13.12 -23.96
N SER A 151 11.15 -13.70 -22.76
CA SER A 151 11.51 -15.13 -22.61
C SER A 151 10.45 -16.06 -23.20
N PHE A 152 9.17 -15.75 -22.98
CA PHE A 152 8.05 -16.51 -23.53
C PHE A 152 8.05 -16.48 -25.06
N ILE A 153 8.20 -15.30 -25.65
CA ILE A 153 8.22 -15.14 -27.11
C ILE A 153 9.42 -15.86 -27.74
N GLN A 154 10.60 -15.79 -27.12
CA GLN A 154 11.77 -16.50 -27.60
C GLN A 154 11.55 -18.02 -27.60
N THR A 155 10.98 -18.56 -26.52
CA THR A 155 10.69 -20.00 -26.38
C THR A 155 9.60 -20.43 -27.35
N LEU A 156 8.57 -19.59 -27.55
CA LEU A 156 7.49 -19.86 -28.49
C LEU A 156 7.99 -19.87 -29.94
N ALA A 157 8.82 -18.90 -30.33
CA ALA A 157 9.38 -18.85 -31.69
C ALA A 157 10.17 -20.13 -32.02
N GLN A 158 10.99 -20.60 -31.08
CA GLN A 158 11.77 -21.85 -31.21
C GLN A 158 10.88 -23.10 -31.27
N HIS A 159 9.74 -23.08 -30.59
CA HIS A 159 8.79 -24.20 -30.62
C HIS A 159 8.03 -24.29 -31.95
N VAL A 160 7.66 -23.14 -32.52
CA VAL A 160 6.85 -23.11 -33.74
C VAL A 160 7.69 -23.46 -34.99
N THR A 161 8.98 -23.11 -35.02
CA THR A 161 9.88 -23.41 -36.14
C THR A 161 11.23 -23.97 -35.70
N GLN A 162 11.69 -25.02 -36.40
CA GLN A 162 13.04 -25.57 -36.23
C GLN A 162 14.10 -24.78 -37.00
N ASP A 163 13.69 -23.87 -37.90
CA ASP A 163 14.60 -22.96 -38.58
C ASP A 163 14.98 -21.81 -37.63
N GLU A 164 16.23 -21.82 -37.18
CA GLU A 164 16.78 -20.86 -36.22
C GLU A 164 16.74 -19.43 -36.74
N ARG A 165 16.95 -19.19 -38.04
CA ARG A 165 16.90 -17.84 -38.62
C ARG A 165 15.48 -17.28 -38.55
N ILE A 166 14.50 -18.09 -38.94
CA ILE A 166 13.09 -17.69 -38.90
C ILE A 166 12.64 -17.47 -37.46
N SER A 167 13.06 -18.34 -36.53
CA SER A 167 12.77 -18.17 -35.10
C SER A 167 13.32 -16.85 -34.57
N MET A 168 14.58 -16.52 -34.88
CA MET A 168 15.21 -15.27 -34.44
C MET A 168 14.50 -14.05 -35.02
N GLU A 169 14.17 -14.06 -36.33
CA GLU A 169 13.46 -12.94 -36.96
C GLU A 169 12.07 -12.69 -36.35
N ILE A 170 11.34 -13.77 -36.01
CA ILE A 170 10.03 -13.64 -35.35
C ILE A 170 10.19 -13.05 -33.95
N ALA A 171 11.12 -13.61 -33.15
CA ALA A 171 11.36 -13.15 -31.80
C ALA A 171 11.82 -11.69 -31.77
N ASP A 172 12.74 -11.29 -32.65
CA ASP A 172 13.24 -9.91 -32.74
C ASP A 172 12.13 -8.91 -33.11
N LYS A 173 11.32 -9.22 -34.13
CA LYS A 173 10.20 -8.35 -34.52
C LYS A 173 9.18 -8.17 -33.39
N VAL A 174 8.87 -9.23 -32.67
CA VAL A 174 7.93 -9.16 -31.54
C VAL A 174 8.57 -8.44 -30.36
N ALA A 175 9.85 -8.67 -30.07
CA ALA A 175 10.59 -7.99 -29.00
C ALA A 175 10.67 -6.47 -29.23
N GLN A 176 10.89 -6.02 -30.47
CA GLN A 176 10.84 -4.59 -30.82
C GLN A 176 9.47 -3.98 -30.52
N HIS A 177 8.38 -4.70 -30.83
CA HIS A 177 7.04 -4.26 -30.45
C HIS A 177 6.83 -4.24 -28.92
N LEU A 178 7.30 -5.26 -28.20
CA LEU A 178 7.22 -5.33 -26.74
C LEU A 178 7.98 -4.18 -26.06
N SER A 179 9.18 -3.85 -26.55
CA SER A 179 9.96 -2.71 -26.07
C SER A 179 9.22 -1.37 -26.25
N GLY A 180 8.52 -1.21 -27.38
CA GLY A 180 7.62 -0.07 -27.60
C GLY A 180 6.45 -0.03 -26.61
N GLN A 181 5.86 -1.18 -26.28
CA GLN A 181 4.80 -1.25 -25.26
C GLN A 181 5.33 -0.99 -23.85
N MET A 182 6.52 -1.49 -23.51
CA MET A 182 7.19 -1.21 -22.25
C MET A 182 7.46 0.28 -22.08
N SER A 183 7.97 0.94 -23.12
CA SER A 183 8.20 2.40 -23.10
C SER A 183 6.91 3.17 -22.83
N ARG A 184 5.79 2.75 -23.43
CA ARG A 184 4.47 3.35 -23.18
C ARG A 184 3.95 3.08 -21.77
N ALA A 185 4.13 1.85 -21.26
CA ALA A 185 3.74 1.50 -19.90
C ALA A 185 4.55 2.26 -18.85
N SER A 186 5.86 2.45 -19.07
CA SER A 186 6.69 3.30 -18.22
C SER A 186 6.27 4.77 -18.28
N ALA A 187 5.93 5.30 -19.46
CA ALA A 187 5.42 6.65 -19.58
C ALA A 187 4.08 6.85 -18.84
N GLU A 188 3.17 5.88 -18.93
CA GLU A 188 1.91 5.90 -18.18
C GLU A 188 2.16 5.84 -16.66
N LEU A 189 3.12 5.02 -16.22
CA LEU A 189 3.52 4.98 -14.82
C LEU A 189 4.01 6.34 -14.32
N GLU A 190 4.78 7.09 -15.11
CA GLU A 190 5.19 8.44 -14.75
C GLU A 190 3.98 9.38 -14.58
N VAL A 191 2.99 9.29 -15.47
CA VAL A 191 1.75 10.08 -15.35
C VAL A 191 1.01 9.73 -14.05
N LEU A 192 0.84 8.45 -13.75
CA LEU A 192 0.19 8.02 -12.51
C LEU A 192 0.93 8.50 -11.25
N ILE A 193 2.27 8.50 -11.28
CA ILE A 193 3.06 9.01 -10.15
C ILE A 193 2.93 10.53 -10.00
N GLU A 194 2.84 11.28 -11.10
CA GLU A 194 2.59 12.72 -11.06
C GLU A 194 1.18 13.06 -10.56
N ASP A 195 0.18 12.25 -10.89
CA ASP A 195 -1.17 12.37 -10.37
C ASP A 195 -1.20 12.12 -8.84
N GLU A 196 -0.50 11.08 -8.36
CA GLU A 196 -0.38 10.78 -6.92
C GLU A 196 0.46 11.81 -6.13
N ARG A 197 1.21 12.67 -6.81
CA ARG A 197 1.92 13.83 -6.23
C ARG A 197 1.03 15.06 -6.06
N GLN A 198 -0.21 15.02 -6.57
CA GLN A 198 -1.19 16.09 -6.34
C GLN A 198 -1.86 15.95 -4.96
N GLN A 199 -2.68 16.93 -4.61
CA GLN A 199 -3.42 16.91 -3.34
C GLN A 199 -4.30 15.66 -3.20
N PRO A 200 -4.20 14.92 -2.08
CA PRO A 200 -5.02 13.75 -1.82
C PRO A 200 -6.52 14.07 -1.90
N ILE A 201 -7.24 13.32 -2.74
CA ILE A 201 -8.70 13.36 -2.83
C ILE A 201 -9.26 11.95 -2.83
N THR A 202 -10.39 11.74 -2.15
CA THR A 202 -11.06 10.45 -2.18
C THR A 202 -12.57 10.60 -2.09
N TYR A 203 -13.27 9.87 -2.96
CA TYR A 203 -14.72 9.69 -2.91
C TYR A 203 -15.11 8.39 -2.19
N ASN A 204 -14.12 7.70 -1.63
CA ASN A 204 -14.32 6.41 -1.00
C ASN A 204 -14.82 6.60 0.44
N HIS A 205 -16.05 6.17 0.72
CA HIS A 205 -16.67 6.21 2.06
C HIS A 205 -15.85 5.45 3.13
N TYR A 206 -14.97 4.51 2.73
CA TYR A 206 -14.07 3.86 3.68
C TYR A 206 -13.10 4.84 4.36
N TYR A 207 -12.72 5.93 3.70
CA TYR A 207 -11.89 6.95 4.34
C TYR A 207 -12.61 7.54 5.55
N THR A 208 -13.86 7.98 5.36
CA THR A 208 -14.66 8.56 6.45
C THR A 208 -14.93 7.56 7.56
N ASP A 209 -15.21 6.30 7.22
CA ASP A 209 -15.46 5.24 8.21
C ASP A 209 -14.21 4.92 9.02
N ASN A 210 -13.04 4.84 8.38
CA ASN A 210 -11.78 4.54 9.05
C ASN A 210 -11.36 5.68 9.99
N VAL A 211 -11.52 6.95 9.56
CA VAL A 211 -11.24 8.12 10.41
C VAL A 211 -12.20 8.16 11.61
N GLN A 212 -13.50 7.89 11.40
CA GLN A 212 -14.46 7.82 12.51
C GLN A 212 -14.14 6.71 13.50
N ARG A 213 -13.75 5.53 13.02
CA ARG A 213 -13.36 4.42 13.89
C ARG A 213 -12.12 4.75 14.71
N ALA A 214 -11.11 5.37 14.11
CA ALA A 214 -9.91 5.83 14.82
C ALA A 214 -10.28 6.81 15.94
N ARG A 215 -11.10 7.83 15.64
CA ARG A 215 -11.60 8.81 16.63
C ARG A 215 -12.36 8.16 17.79
N GLN A 216 -13.19 7.16 17.50
CA GLN A 216 -13.93 6.42 18.52
C GLN A 216 -12.99 5.60 19.41
N GLY A 217 -11.97 4.95 18.83
CA GLY A 217 -10.94 4.23 19.58
C GLY A 217 -10.19 5.16 20.52
N ASP A 218 -9.65 6.27 20.02
CA ASP A 218 -8.92 7.25 20.83
C ASP A 218 -9.79 7.81 21.97
N SER A 219 -11.08 8.06 21.69
CA SER A 219 -12.04 8.52 22.71
C SER A 219 -12.29 7.46 23.78
N GLN A 220 -12.42 6.19 23.39
CA GLN A 220 -12.60 5.07 24.32
C GLN A 220 -11.38 4.89 25.22
N ASP A 221 -10.17 4.97 24.64
CA ASP A 221 -8.92 4.86 25.39
C ASP A 221 -8.77 6.01 26.39
N LEU A 222 -9.02 7.25 25.95
CA LEU A 222 -9.01 8.42 26.83
C LEU A 222 -10.02 8.25 27.98
N ILE A 223 -11.26 7.86 27.68
CA ILE A 223 -12.29 7.64 28.70
C ILE A 223 -11.86 6.53 29.66
N SER A 224 -11.30 5.43 29.17
CA SER A 224 -10.79 4.33 29.99
C SER A 224 -9.70 4.79 30.96
N THR A 225 -8.70 5.53 30.46
CA THR A 225 -7.63 6.09 31.30
C THR A 225 -8.17 7.06 32.34
N VAL A 226 -9.07 7.95 31.95
CA VAL A 226 -9.64 8.93 32.89
C VAL A 226 -10.54 8.25 33.93
N ILE A 227 -11.25 7.19 33.57
CA ILE A 227 -12.04 6.39 34.50
C ILE A 227 -11.13 5.66 35.50
N GLN A 228 -10.03 5.07 35.04
CA GLN A 228 -9.05 4.42 35.92
C GLN A 228 -8.43 5.44 36.89
N ASP A 229 -7.98 6.59 36.38
CA ASP A 229 -7.39 7.64 37.22
C ASP A 229 -8.40 8.25 38.21
N ALA A 230 -9.67 8.37 37.80
CA ALA A 230 -10.74 8.76 38.70
C ALA A 230 -11.00 7.68 39.77
N ALA A 231 -11.00 6.40 39.41
CA ALA A 231 -11.17 5.30 40.36
C ALA A 231 -10.10 5.33 41.45
N ASP A 232 -8.84 5.53 41.05
CA ASP A 232 -7.69 5.53 41.95
C ASP A 232 -7.68 6.75 42.87
N ASN A 233 -7.92 7.95 42.34
CA ASN A 233 -7.76 9.20 43.09
C ASN A 233 -9.04 9.71 43.77
N ASP A 234 -10.21 9.49 43.18
CA ASP A 234 -11.48 10.07 43.66
C ASP A 234 -12.39 9.05 44.36
N TYR A 235 -12.14 7.75 44.16
CA TYR A 235 -12.97 6.64 44.67
C TYR A 235 -12.17 5.56 45.44
N GLY A 236 -10.87 5.77 45.71
CA GLY A 236 -10.08 4.88 46.56
C GLY A 236 -9.88 3.46 46.00
N GLY A 237 -9.78 3.33 44.67
CA GLY A 237 -9.45 2.09 43.96
C GLY A 237 -10.65 1.26 43.46
N ALA A 238 -11.90 1.67 43.76
CA ALA A 238 -13.10 1.00 43.23
C ALA A 238 -14.17 2.01 42.80
N LEU A 239 -14.41 2.10 41.50
CA LEU A 239 -15.38 3.03 40.91
C LEU A 239 -16.82 2.52 41.09
N HIS A 240 -17.44 2.85 42.22
CA HIS A 240 -18.88 2.61 42.44
C HIS A 240 -19.71 3.80 41.94
N ILE A 241 -20.21 3.72 40.72
CA ILE A 241 -21.18 4.68 40.19
C ILE A 241 -22.58 4.14 40.47
N SER A 242 -23.31 4.76 41.40
CA SER A 242 -24.74 4.47 41.54
C SER A 242 -25.56 5.30 40.55
N ASN A 243 -26.74 4.83 40.14
CA ASN A 243 -27.62 5.52 39.19
C ASN A 243 -28.35 6.69 39.84
N ASN A 244 -27.62 7.55 40.55
CA ASN A 244 -28.10 8.78 41.16
C ASN A 244 -27.48 9.99 40.43
N GLY A 245 -28.20 11.11 40.40
CA GLY A 245 -27.75 12.30 39.65
C GLY A 245 -26.45 12.93 40.18
N ILE A 246 -26.08 12.67 41.44
CA ILE A 246 -24.92 13.27 42.11
C ILE A 246 -23.63 12.53 41.70
N ASP A 247 -23.66 11.20 41.68
CA ASP A 247 -22.54 10.36 41.25
C ASP A 247 -22.27 10.54 39.76
N MET A 248 -23.32 10.67 38.95
CA MET A 248 -23.21 11.02 37.52
C MET A 248 -22.55 12.39 37.32
N GLN A 249 -22.96 13.42 38.07
CA GLN A 249 -22.32 14.74 37.99
C GLN A 249 -20.88 14.73 38.49
N ARG A 250 -20.59 13.94 39.54
CA ARG A 250 -19.24 13.77 40.08
C ARG A 250 -18.32 13.13 39.04
N LEU A 251 -18.79 12.09 38.34
CA LEU A 251 -18.08 11.46 37.23
C LEU A 251 -17.84 12.45 36.07
N ILE A 252 -18.88 13.17 35.62
CA ILE A 252 -18.76 14.15 34.53
C ILE A 252 -17.73 15.24 34.90
N LYS A 253 -17.75 15.72 36.13
CA LYS A 253 -16.80 16.74 36.61
C LYS A 253 -15.37 16.20 36.72
N ALA A 254 -15.22 14.93 37.13
CA ALA A 254 -13.93 14.24 37.16
C ALA A 254 -13.37 14.03 35.75
N LEU A 255 -14.22 13.71 34.78
CA LEU A 255 -13.87 13.60 33.36
C LEU A 255 -13.45 14.97 32.79
N GLN A 256 -14.29 16.00 32.95
CA GLN A 256 -14.02 17.35 32.43
C GLN A 256 -12.72 17.98 32.93
N ARG A 257 -12.31 17.70 34.17
CA ARG A 257 -11.07 18.24 34.75
C ARG A 257 -9.80 17.63 34.17
N ARG A 258 -9.89 16.41 33.63
CA ARG A 258 -8.77 15.63 33.12
C ARG A 258 -8.67 15.63 31.59
N VAL A 259 -9.70 16.18 30.92
CA VAL A 259 -9.66 16.50 29.48
C VAL A 259 -8.95 17.84 29.29
N ILE A 260 -7.64 17.86 29.53
CA ILE A 260 -6.77 18.89 28.97
C ILE A 260 -6.17 18.26 27.72
N ILE A 261 -6.72 18.65 26.56
CA ILE A 261 -6.25 18.15 25.28
C ILE A 261 -5.12 19.08 24.85
N ASP A 262 -3.90 18.55 24.72
CA ASP A 262 -2.87 19.24 23.96
C ASP A 262 -3.36 19.32 22.51
N MET A 263 -3.71 20.54 22.08
CA MET A 263 -4.32 20.80 20.78
C MET A 263 -3.40 20.39 19.62
N ASP A 264 -2.07 20.47 19.81
CA ASP A 264 -1.13 20.04 18.79
C ASP A 264 -1.01 18.52 18.76
N GLU A 265 -1.08 17.83 19.91
CA GLU A 265 -1.16 16.37 19.95
C GLU A 265 -2.43 15.84 19.32
N GLN A 266 -3.58 16.47 19.57
CA GLN A 266 -4.84 16.12 18.91
C GLN A 266 -4.73 16.28 17.39
N ALA A 267 -4.22 17.41 16.91
CA ALA A 267 -4.07 17.64 15.47
C ALA A 267 -3.14 16.58 14.83
N CYS A 268 -2.05 16.21 15.49
CA CYS A 268 -1.14 15.17 15.01
C CYS A 268 -1.78 13.77 15.01
N ALA A 269 -2.56 13.43 16.04
CA ALA A 269 -3.27 12.15 16.12
C ALA A 269 -4.34 12.05 15.01
N GLU A 270 -5.10 13.12 14.79
CA GLU A 270 -6.09 13.17 13.72
C GLU A 270 -5.44 13.11 12.33
N ALA A 271 -4.30 13.77 12.13
CA ALA A 271 -3.53 13.70 10.88
C ALA A 271 -3.02 12.28 10.62
N ARG A 272 -2.55 11.59 11.66
CA ARG A 272 -2.15 10.17 11.56
C ARG A 272 -3.31 9.28 11.16
N ALA A 273 -4.46 9.41 11.83
CA ALA A 273 -5.66 8.65 11.50
C ALA A 273 -6.10 8.91 10.05
N GLY A 274 -6.02 10.18 9.60
CA GLY A 274 -6.26 10.56 8.21
C GLY A 274 -5.28 9.89 7.23
N LEU A 275 -3.98 9.90 7.55
CA LEU A 275 -2.94 9.25 6.74
C LEU A 275 -3.18 7.75 6.61
N ASP A 276 -3.39 7.06 7.72
CA ASP A 276 -3.62 5.61 7.75
C ASP A 276 -4.90 5.24 7.00
N ALA A 277 -5.97 6.02 7.18
CA ALA A 277 -7.24 5.83 6.48
C ALA A 277 -7.10 6.04 4.96
N TYR A 278 -6.41 7.11 4.55
CA TYR A 278 -6.20 7.41 3.13
C TYR A 278 -5.31 6.35 2.48
N TYR A 279 -4.19 5.99 3.12
CA TYR A 279 -3.28 4.98 2.62
C TYR A 279 -3.97 3.62 2.45
N LYS A 280 -4.79 3.21 3.42
CA LYS A 280 -5.59 1.98 3.33
C LYS A 280 -6.63 2.07 2.20
N ALA A 281 -7.28 3.21 2.01
CA ALA A 281 -8.24 3.42 0.92
C ALA A 281 -7.56 3.39 -0.47
N SER A 282 -6.36 3.95 -0.60
CA SER A 282 -5.57 3.91 -1.83
C SER A 282 -5.11 2.48 -2.16
N GLN A 283 -4.71 1.70 -1.16
CA GLN A 283 -4.40 0.27 -1.35
C GLN A 283 -5.62 -0.54 -1.83
N LEU A 284 -6.82 -0.23 -1.35
CA LEU A 284 -8.06 -0.87 -1.79
C LEU A 284 -8.42 -0.55 -3.25
N SER A 285 -7.90 0.56 -3.79
CA SER A 285 -8.07 0.91 -5.20
C SER A 285 -7.15 0.11 -6.13
N LEU A 286 -6.08 -0.49 -5.61
CA LEU A 286 -5.16 -1.36 -6.35
C LEU A 286 -5.80 -2.73 -6.64
N PRO A 287 -5.52 -3.34 -7.80
CA PRO A 287 -6.11 -4.62 -8.18
C PRO A 287 -5.67 -5.76 -7.23
N GLY A 288 -6.58 -6.19 -6.35
CA GLY A 288 -6.36 -7.26 -5.37
C GLY A 288 -6.93 -6.99 -3.97
N GLY A 289 -7.15 -5.72 -3.62
CA GLY A 289 -7.56 -5.31 -2.26
C GLY A 289 -8.94 -5.80 -1.78
N LYS A 290 -9.76 -6.37 -2.67
CA LYS A 290 -11.13 -6.82 -2.34
C LYS A 290 -11.19 -8.18 -1.63
N GLU A 291 -10.20 -9.06 -1.81
CA GLU A 291 -10.20 -10.43 -1.25
C GLU A 291 -9.96 -10.46 0.26
N GLU A 292 -9.13 -9.56 0.78
CA GLU A 292 -8.83 -9.51 2.21
C GLU A 292 -9.96 -8.92 3.06
N PHE A 293 -10.77 -8.02 2.47
CA PHE A 293 -11.92 -7.46 3.17
C PHE A 293 -12.98 -8.53 3.48
N ARG A 294 -13.05 -9.58 2.67
CA ARG A 294 -13.91 -10.75 2.96
C ARG A 294 -13.43 -11.52 4.19
N ARG A 295 -12.12 -11.51 4.48
CA ARG A 295 -11.54 -12.16 5.67
C ARG A 295 -11.66 -11.28 6.92
N GLN A 296 -11.48 -9.96 6.79
CA GLN A 296 -11.64 -9.03 7.93
C GLN A 296 -13.11 -8.89 8.37
N ARG A 297 -14.10 -8.97 7.45
CA ARG A 297 -15.52 -9.05 7.81
C ARG A 297 -15.87 -10.28 8.66
N VAL A 298 -15.27 -11.43 8.33
CA VAL A 298 -15.49 -12.69 9.06
C VAL A 298 -14.87 -12.66 10.47
N GLN A 299 -13.80 -11.88 10.70
CA GLN A 299 -13.20 -11.69 12.02
C GLN A 299 -13.85 -10.56 12.84
N ALA A 300 -14.53 -9.60 12.19
CA ALA A 300 -15.18 -8.47 12.84
C ALA A 300 -16.64 -8.74 13.27
N GLY A 301 -17.18 -9.95 13.01
CA GLY A 301 -18.49 -10.36 13.54
C GLY A 301 -19.69 -9.64 12.93
N ASP A 302 -19.67 -9.38 11.62
CA ASP A 302 -20.88 -9.10 10.81
C ASP A 302 -21.41 -10.40 10.17
#